data_AF-A0A0D2E4K3-F1
#
_entry.id   AF-A0A0D2E4K3-F1
#
_cell.length_a   1.000
_cell.length_b   1.000
_cell.length_c   1.000
_cell.angle_alpha   90.00
_cell.angle_beta   90.00
_cell.angle_gamma   90.00
#
_symmetry.space_group_name_H-M   'P 1'
#
loop_
_entity.id
_entity.type
_entity.pdbx_description
1 polymer ?
#
loop_
_entity_poly.entity_id
_entity_poly.type
_entity_poly.pdbx_seq_one_letter_code
_entity_poly.pdbx_strand_id
1 'polypeptide(L)'
;MVSQGYRRPSQPCQSTKILLLLPSWRRPANHALLNGTKNGLKHTNIKPRESTTSWSDSGPAADRTVSAHSEMSTLPPKARPVLITAVNGFISSNITSCFLSHGYTVIGTVRSLYQHAWLQRLFDTQYPGLFSLVEVADIGDDGALESIIRARAVVSVIITTSLLDTNQNTPEPYISKSVDIALASLRAASRCPAVQSVVVTSSAWAMATPHVNVREALTASDYNEEAIGLVYDDAVTDPTYRGFLIVMAANAKKGRAMWDFVRETKPSWRFNKLLVDTTFGNIVSATDQGFPSTASLVNGPEAARSASFSLTPQWFVDVEDVAMLHVAAATRLDISSERIFAYGRRFTWKAITGILQNCRPEAEWTTDINEDEGECLVECLTREAPKFFAPWDRPKAGQTWRRQSGIPYAIISLWSRIRRRYLFTNGKEKNAARGRFTSFGCLSRSVYAYILSGPLK
;
A
#
# COMPACT_ATOMS: atom_id res chain seq x y z
N MET A 1 -8.63 15.13 -63.26
CA MET A 1 -9.82 14.27 -63.16
C MET A 1 -10.05 13.93 -61.69
N VAL A 2 -11.19 14.41 -61.19
CA VAL A 2 -11.94 14.06 -59.97
C VAL A 2 -11.22 14.12 -58.60
N SER A 3 -11.45 15.25 -57.94
CA SER A 3 -11.49 15.45 -56.49
C SER A 3 -12.74 14.84 -55.85
N GLN A 4 -12.63 14.17 -54.70
CA GLN A 4 -13.65 14.09 -53.63
C GLN A 4 -12.87 13.86 -52.32
N GLY A 5 -12.96 14.64 -51.24
CA GLY A 5 -14.04 15.49 -50.78
C GLY A 5 -15.03 14.67 -49.94
N TYR A 6 -14.69 14.37 -48.68
CA TYR A 6 -15.69 13.84 -47.74
C TYR A 6 -15.72 14.62 -46.41
N ARG A 7 -16.96 14.95 -46.06
CA ARG A 7 -17.43 15.92 -45.08
C ARG A 7 -17.44 15.33 -43.66
N ARG A 8 -17.31 16.20 -42.67
CA ARG A 8 -17.81 16.00 -41.30
C ARG A 8 -19.34 15.82 -41.31
N PRO A 9 -19.90 15.02 -40.41
CA PRO A 9 -21.24 15.24 -39.90
C PRO A 9 -21.19 15.92 -38.52
N SER A 10 -21.97 16.99 -38.39
CA SER A 10 -22.37 17.63 -37.15
C SER A 10 -23.82 17.26 -36.82
N GLN A 11 -24.12 17.24 -35.51
CA GLN A 11 -25.43 17.20 -34.84
C GLN A 11 -26.02 15.83 -34.45
N PRO A 12 -27.00 15.77 -33.51
CA PRO A 12 -26.83 16.06 -32.07
C PRO A 12 -27.44 14.93 -31.22
N CYS A 13 -26.72 14.38 -30.23
CA CYS A 13 -27.33 13.34 -29.40
C CYS A 13 -28.09 13.94 -28.22
N GLN A 14 -29.39 13.63 -28.20
CA GLN A 14 -30.39 14.08 -27.27
C GLN A 14 -30.09 13.64 -25.83
N SER A 15 -30.44 14.50 -24.89
CA SER A 15 -30.53 14.22 -23.46
C SER A 15 -31.58 13.17 -23.16
N THR A 16 -31.17 11.93 -22.88
CA THR A 16 -32.04 10.93 -22.25
C THR A 16 -31.74 10.91 -20.76
N LYS A 17 -32.59 11.59 -19.98
CA LYS A 17 -32.67 11.41 -18.53
C LYS A 17 -33.12 9.97 -18.26
N ILE A 18 -32.22 9.12 -17.81
CA ILE A 18 -32.59 7.82 -17.23
C ILE A 18 -32.85 8.06 -15.76
N LEU A 19 -34.13 8.10 -15.40
CA LEU A 19 -34.62 8.04 -14.03
C LEU A 19 -34.37 6.61 -13.53
N LEU A 20 -33.33 6.39 -12.73
CA LEU A 20 -33.15 5.12 -12.02
C LEU A 20 -34.09 5.11 -10.81
N LEU A 21 -35.22 4.40 -10.97
CA LEU A 21 -36.07 4.00 -9.86
C LEU A 21 -35.34 2.92 -9.05
N LEU A 22 -34.94 3.28 -7.82
CA LEU A 22 -34.39 2.35 -6.83
C LEU A 22 -35.51 1.40 -6.33
N PRO A 23 -35.33 0.07 -6.39
CA PRO A 23 -36.21 -0.84 -5.67
C PRO A 23 -35.93 -0.72 -4.17
N SER A 24 -36.99 -0.48 -3.40
CA SER A 24 -37.00 -0.50 -1.94
C SER A 24 -36.44 -1.83 -1.40
N TRP A 25 -35.36 -1.77 -0.63
CA TRP A 25 -34.84 -2.89 0.15
C TRP A 25 -35.80 -3.23 1.29
N ARG A 26 -36.47 -4.39 1.20
CA ARG A 26 -37.04 -5.09 2.35
C ARG A 26 -36.29 -6.41 2.51
N ARG A 27 -35.51 -6.55 3.58
CA ARG A 27 -34.98 -7.84 4.04
C ARG A 27 -36.11 -8.64 4.71
N PRO A 28 -36.30 -9.93 4.40
CA PRO A 28 -36.96 -10.85 5.32
C PRO A 28 -35.97 -11.26 6.41
N ALA A 29 -36.40 -11.10 7.67
CA ALA A 29 -35.77 -11.71 8.82
C ALA A 29 -35.95 -13.24 8.76
N ASN A 30 -34.90 -14.01 9.06
CA ASN A 30 -35.00 -15.36 9.64
C ASN A 30 -33.67 -15.76 10.28
N HIS A 31 -33.61 -15.63 11.61
CA HIS A 31 -32.64 -16.25 12.51
C HIS A 31 -33.39 -17.24 13.39
N ALA A 32 -33.10 -18.54 13.26
CA ALA A 32 -33.45 -19.68 14.14
C ALA A 32 -33.12 -20.93 13.29
N LEU A 33 -32.21 -21.87 13.61
CA LEU A 33 -31.88 -22.64 14.80
C LEU A 33 -30.50 -23.27 14.53
N LEU A 34 -29.60 -23.45 15.49
CA LEU A 34 -29.45 -24.74 16.19
C LEU A 34 -28.52 -24.54 17.40
N ASN A 35 -29.07 -24.75 18.59
CA ASN A 35 -28.35 -24.95 19.85
C ASN A 35 -28.58 -26.40 20.29
N GLY A 36 -27.54 -27.06 20.78
CA GLY A 36 -27.58 -28.38 21.44
C GLY A 36 -26.40 -29.24 20.95
N THR A 37 -25.39 -29.56 21.74
CA THR A 37 -25.49 -30.20 23.07
C THR A 37 -24.19 -30.01 23.87
N LYS A 38 -24.35 -29.80 25.18
CA LYS A 38 -23.28 -29.83 26.19
C LYS A 38 -23.10 -31.26 26.69
N ASN A 39 -21.86 -31.71 26.82
CA ASN A 39 -21.32 -32.69 27.78
C ASN A 39 -19.79 -32.40 27.79
N GLY A 40 -19.09 -32.00 28.85
CA GLY A 40 -19.22 -32.31 30.27
C GLY A 40 -18.12 -33.31 30.64
N LEU A 41 -16.89 -32.87 30.93
CA LEU A 41 -15.86 -33.69 31.61
C LEU A 41 -14.74 -32.83 32.27
N LYS A 42 -14.87 -32.76 33.60
CA LYS A 42 -13.94 -32.60 34.72
C LYS A 42 -12.47 -32.18 34.53
N HIS A 43 -12.12 -31.17 35.34
CA HIS A 43 -10.81 -30.75 35.81
C HIS A 43 -9.91 -31.89 36.33
N THR A 44 -8.61 -31.82 36.04
CA THR A 44 -7.55 -32.27 36.95
C THR A 44 -6.40 -31.25 36.99
N ASN A 45 -6.01 -30.89 38.21
CA ASN A 45 -4.90 -30.01 38.57
C ASN A 45 -3.57 -30.75 38.43
N ILE A 46 -2.56 -30.14 37.81
CA ILE A 46 -1.16 -30.58 37.91
C ILE A 46 -0.30 -29.37 38.31
N LYS A 47 0.33 -29.47 39.48
CA LYS A 47 1.31 -28.52 40.02
C LYS A 47 2.67 -28.65 39.29
N PRO A 48 3.50 -27.58 39.26
CA PRO A 48 4.81 -27.60 38.60
C PRO A 48 5.87 -28.28 39.48
N ARG A 49 6.79 -29.01 38.85
CA ARG A 49 7.91 -29.70 39.50
C ARG A 49 9.20 -28.93 39.21
N GLU A 50 9.87 -28.52 40.28
CA GLU A 50 11.23 -27.97 40.30
C GLU A 50 12.24 -29.04 39.85
N SER A 51 13.25 -28.65 39.08
CA SER A 51 14.51 -29.39 39.00
C SER A 51 15.69 -28.43 38.85
N THR A 52 16.42 -28.31 39.95
CA THR A 52 17.78 -27.78 40.06
C THR A 52 18.77 -28.68 39.32
N THR A 53 19.72 -28.09 38.58
CA THR A 53 21.11 -28.56 38.53
C THR A 53 22.03 -27.45 38.04
N SER A 54 22.99 -27.12 38.91
CA SER A 54 24.16 -26.27 38.75
C SER A 54 25.29 -26.98 38.01
N TRP A 55 26.07 -26.24 37.20
CA TRP A 55 27.52 -26.47 36.99
C TRP A 55 28.21 -25.13 36.72
N SER A 56 29.30 -24.87 37.44
CA SER A 56 30.15 -23.67 37.41
C SER A 56 31.47 -23.91 36.66
N ASP A 57 32.16 -22.78 36.40
CA ASP A 57 33.60 -22.59 36.11
C ASP A 57 34.06 -22.78 34.65
N SER A 58 34.91 -21.94 34.04
CA SER A 58 35.65 -20.73 34.46
C SER A 58 36.39 -20.10 33.23
N GLY A 59 36.55 -18.77 33.21
CA GLY A 59 37.62 -18.02 32.48
C GLY A 59 37.26 -17.24 31.19
N PRO A 60 38.03 -16.20 30.82
CA PRO A 60 38.32 -14.98 31.56
C PRO A 60 37.62 -13.75 30.93
N ALA A 61 37.40 -12.73 31.76
CA ALA A 61 36.80 -11.45 31.38
C ALA A 61 37.67 -10.68 30.38
N ALA A 62 37.16 -10.52 29.15
CA ALA A 62 37.69 -9.56 28.19
C ALA A 62 36.73 -8.36 28.13
N ASP A 63 37.28 -7.24 28.59
CA ASP A 63 36.75 -5.88 28.48
C ASP A 63 36.18 -5.61 27.09
N ARG A 64 34.87 -5.39 27.00
CA ARG A 64 34.20 -4.87 25.81
C ARG A 64 33.39 -3.65 26.21
N THR A 65 34.06 -2.50 26.18
CA THR A 65 33.43 -1.24 25.82
C THR A 65 32.72 -1.43 24.48
N VAL A 66 31.42 -1.74 24.52
CA VAL A 66 30.56 -1.73 23.34
C VAL A 66 30.35 -0.27 22.95
N SER A 67 31.10 0.21 21.98
CA SER A 67 30.86 1.48 21.31
C SER A 67 29.47 1.45 20.68
N ALA A 68 28.55 2.20 21.26
CA ALA A 68 27.19 2.35 20.78
C ALA A 68 27.13 3.24 19.53
N HIS A 69 27.59 2.75 18.38
CA HIS A 69 27.25 3.28 17.05
C HIS A 69 27.44 2.17 16.01
N SER A 70 26.51 1.20 15.96
CA SER A 70 26.37 0.40 14.73
C SER A 70 25.73 1.32 13.69
N GLU A 71 26.51 1.84 12.75
CA GLU A 71 25.95 2.42 11.53
C GLU A 71 25.00 1.38 10.91
N MET A 72 23.70 1.68 10.88
CA MET A 72 22.72 0.83 10.21
C MET A 72 23.09 0.77 8.73
N SER A 73 23.63 -0.37 8.28
CA SER A 73 24.16 -0.54 6.93
C SER A 73 23.06 -0.43 5.87
N THR A 74 22.98 0.72 5.21
CA THR A 74 22.15 0.96 4.03
C THR A 74 23.01 0.83 2.77
N LEU A 75 22.40 0.36 1.68
CA LEU A 75 23.03 0.39 0.37
C LEU A 75 23.24 1.87 -0.05
N PRO A 76 24.48 2.34 -0.33
CA PRO A 76 24.72 3.76 -0.64
C PRO A 76 24.04 4.20 -1.95
N PRO A 77 23.48 5.43 -2.05
CA PRO A 77 22.62 5.83 -3.17
C PRO A 77 23.31 6.02 -4.53
N LYS A 78 24.58 6.46 -4.55
CA LYS A 78 25.24 6.80 -5.82
C LYS A 78 25.55 5.53 -6.63
N ALA A 79 25.09 5.52 -7.88
CA ALA A 79 25.33 4.50 -8.92
C ALA A 79 24.64 3.12 -8.72
N ARG A 80 23.48 3.07 -8.05
CA ARG A 80 22.70 1.84 -7.88
C ARG A 80 21.35 1.91 -8.59
N PRO A 81 21.19 1.23 -9.74
CA PRO A 81 19.98 1.31 -10.53
C PRO A 81 18.83 0.49 -9.91
N VAL A 82 17.68 1.13 -9.74
CA VAL A 82 16.44 0.53 -9.23
C VAL A 82 15.45 0.39 -10.37
N LEU A 83 15.00 -0.82 -10.64
CA LEU A 83 13.89 -1.06 -11.58
C LEU A 83 12.57 -0.96 -10.82
N ILE A 84 11.63 -0.14 -11.30
CA ILE A 84 10.28 -0.05 -10.75
C ILE A 84 9.30 -0.38 -11.87
N THR A 85 8.45 -1.39 -11.66
CA THR A 85 7.46 -1.75 -12.68
C THR A 85 6.23 -0.85 -12.62
N ALA A 86 5.61 -0.55 -13.77
CA ALA A 86 4.39 0.26 -13.91
C ALA A 86 4.42 1.62 -13.18
N VAL A 87 5.46 2.44 -13.44
CA VAL A 87 5.68 3.73 -12.76
C VAL A 87 4.62 4.80 -13.01
N ASN A 88 3.70 4.56 -13.94
CA ASN A 88 2.53 5.40 -14.19
C ASN A 88 1.40 5.19 -13.16
N GLY A 89 1.51 4.23 -12.25
CA GLY A 89 0.53 3.96 -11.18
C GLY A 89 0.62 4.94 -9.99
N PHE A 90 -0.44 5.02 -9.19
CA PHE A 90 -0.53 5.95 -8.06
C PHE A 90 0.61 5.79 -7.04
N ILE A 91 0.80 4.55 -6.59
CA ILE A 91 1.79 4.20 -5.58
C ILE A 91 3.19 4.23 -6.20
N SER A 92 3.35 3.63 -7.37
CA SER A 92 4.65 3.47 -8.05
C SER A 92 5.27 4.79 -8.49
N SER A 93 4.47 5.78 -8.88
CA SER A 93 4.97 7.12 -9.20
C SER A 93 5.52 7.84 -7.96
N ASN A 94 4.88 7.67 -6.80
CA ASN A 94 5.39 8.19 -5.52
C ASN A 94 6.62 7.42 -5.03
N ILE A 95 6.67 6.08 -5.19
CA ILE A 95 7.87 5.29 -4.93
C ILE A 95 9.04 5.80 -5.80
N THR A 96 8.78 6.05 -7.09
CA THR A 96 9.76 6.60 -8.03
C THR A 96 10.30 7.94 -7.55
N SER A 97 9.42 8.89 -7.24
CA SER A 97 9.82 10.20 -6.72
C SER A 97 10.65 10.08 -5.44
N CYS A 98 10.30 9.13 -4.56
CA CYS A 98 11.01 8.88 -3.32
C CYS A 98 12.42 8.29 -3.55
N PHE A 99 12.61 7.31 -4.44
CA PHE A 99 13.95 6.83 -4.77
C PHE A 99 14.82 7.93 -5.40
N LEU A 100 14.24 8.71 -6.33
CA LEU A 100 14.95 9.82 -6.99
C LEU A 100 15.37 10.91 -6.00
N SER A 101 14.52 11.26 -5.02
CA SER A 101 14.84 12.25 -3.99
C SER A 101 15.98 11.83 -3.06
N HIS A 102 16.19 10.52 -2.91
CA HIS A 102 17.32 9.95 -2.16
C HIS A 102 18.57 9.73 -3.02
N GLY A 103 18.55 10.15 -4.30
CA GLY A 103 19.71 10.11 -5.20
C GLY A 103 19.96 8.78 -5.91
N TYR A 104 18.98 7.86 -5.90
CA TYR A 104 19.05 6.62 -6.68
C TYR A 104 18.73 6.88 -8.15
N THR A 105 19.33 6.08 -9.04
CA THR A 105 18.91 6.04 -10.45
C THR A 105 17.73 5.09 -10.59
N VAL A 106 16.66 5.53 -11.26
CA VAL A 106 15.44 4.74 -11.44
C VAL A 106 15.22 4.42 -12.91
N ILE A 107 14.98 3.14 -13.20
CA ILE A 107 14.44 2.65 -14.46
C ILE A 107 12.97 2.33 -14.22
N GLY A 108 12.08 3.14 -14.77
CA GLY A 108 10.64 2.91 -14.71
C GLY A 108 10.15 2.14 -15.92
N THR A 109 9.26 1.17 -15.74
CA THR A 109 8.56 0.52 -16.86
C THR A 109 7.12 1.01 -17.00
N VAL A 110 6.64 1.08 -18.24
CA VAL A 110 5.25 1.35 -18.60
C VAL A 110 4.82 0.47 -19.77
N ARG A 111 3.52 0.26 -19.95
CA ARG A 111 3.00 -0.51 -21.11
C ARG A 111 3.09 0.25 -22.43
N SER A 112 3.10 1.58 -22.36
CA SER A 112 3.18 2.45 -23.53
C SER A 112 3.97 3.71 -23.20
N LEU A 113 5.12 3.88 -23.85
CA LEU A 113 5.91 5.11 -23.79
C LEU A 113 5.13 6.27 -24.39
N TYR A 114 4.38 6.04 -25.47
CA TYR A 114 3.57 7.07 -26.11
C TYR A 114 2.59 7.72 -25.12
N GLN A 115 1.85 6.91 -24.35
CA GLN A 115 0.87 7.41 -23.38
C GLN A 115 1.51 8.05 -22.13
N HIS A 116 2.73 7.63 -21.78
CA HIS A 116 3.33 7.95 -20.49
C HIS A 116 4.67 8.71 -20.58
N ALA A 117 4.99 9.27 -21.75
CA ALA A 117 6.18 10.10 -21.97
C ALA A 117 6.25 11.33 -21.05
N TRP A 118 5.12 11.73 -20.45
CA TRP A 118 5.08 12.80 -19.45
C TRP A 118 5.91 12.47 -18.20
N LEU A 119 6.05 11.20 -17.82
CA LEU A 119 6.86 10.78 -16.67
C LEU A 119 8.33 11.14 -16.86
N GLN A 120 8.86 10.89 -18.06
CA GLN A 120 10.25 11.23 -18.39
C GLN A 120 10.48 12.73 -18.22
N ARG A 121 9.61 13.57 -18.81
CA ARG A 121 9.70 15.04 -18.66
C ARG A 121 9.56 15.50 -17.20
N LEU A 122 8.62 14.93 -16.47
CA LEU A 122 8.35 15.28 -15.07
C LEU A 122 9.60 15.02 -14.21
N PHE A 123 10.16 13.81 -14.29
CA PHE A 123 11.27 13.42 -13.45
C PHE A 123 12.61 13.97 -13.95
N ASP A 124 12.82 14.20 -15.24
CA ASP A 124 14.03 14.90 -15.72
C ASP A 124 14.06 16.36 -15.25
N THR A 125 12.90 17.02 -15.16
CA THR A 125 12.80 18.39 -14.65
C THR A 125 13.14 18.45 -13.15
N GLN A 126 12.71 17.45 -12.38
CA GLN A 126 12.91 17.41 -10.92
C GLN A 126 14.27 16.82 -10.52
N TYR A 127 14.75 15.84 -11.29
CA TYR A 127 15.89 14.98 -10.98
C TYR A 127 16.70 14.67 -12.25
N PRO A 128 17.38 15.69 -12.83
CA PRO A 128 18.07 15.54 -14.10
C PRO A 128 19.04 14.37 -14.12
N GLY A 129 18.89 13.47 -15.11
CA GLY A 129 19.80 12.34 -15.34
C GLY A 129 19.64 11.16 -14.39
N LEU A 130 18.66 11.18 -13.47
CA LEU A 130 18.42 10.09 -12.54
C LEU A 130 17.29 9.14 -12.95
N PHE A 131 16.46 9.52 -13.93
CA PHE A 131 15.31 8.73 -14.36
C PHE A 131 15.40 8.28 -15.82
N SER A 132 14.98 7.05 -16.09
CA SER A 132 14.78 6.54 -17.44
C SER A 132 13.50 5.72 -17.54
N LEU A 133 12.76 5.90 -18.63
CA LEU A 133 11.50 5.20 -18.90
C LEU A 133 11.68 4.16 -20.02
N VAL A 134 11.19 2.95 -19.80
CA VAL A 134 11.26 1.83 -20.75
C VAL A 134 9.87 1.23 -20.99
N GLU A 135 9.59 0.84 -22.23
CA GLU A 135 8.35 0.12 -22.56
C GLU A 135 8.48 -1.37 -22.23
N VAL A 136 7.49 -1.91 -21.51
CA VAL A 136 7.28 -3.34 -21.31
C VAL A 136 5.78 -3.59 -21.54
N ALA A 137 5.42 -3.93 -22.78
CA ALA A 137 4.03 -4.03 -23.22
C ALA A 137 3.26 -5.15 -22.49
N ASP A 138 3.88 -6.32 -22.33
CA ASP A 138 3.38 -7.41 -21.52
C ASP A 138 4.16 -7.54 -20.22
N ILE A 139 3.47 -7.40 -19.09
CA ILE A 139 4.06 -7.50 -17.75
C ILE A 139 4.38 -8.94 -17.35
N GLY A 140 3.90 -9.94 -18.10
CA GLY A 140 4.26 -11.35 -17.96
C GLY A 140 5.52 -11.75 -18.72
N ASP A 141 6.10 -10.87 -19.54
CA ASP A 141 7.32 -11.13 -20.31
C ASP A 141 8.56 -11.01 -19.41
N ASP A 142 8.97 -12.14 -18.82
CA ASP A 142 10.16 -12.20 -17.99
C ASP A 142 11.47 -12.04 -18.77
N GLY A 143 11.48 -12.30 -20.08
CA GLY A 143 12.62 -12.08 -20.97
C GLY A 143 12.88 -10.59 -21.21
N ALA A 144 11.83 -9.80 -21.39
CA ALA A 144 11.92 -8.35 -21.46
C ALA A 144 12.46 -7.75 -20.15
N LEU A 145 11.92 -8.19 -19.00
CA LEU A 145 12.40 -7.73 -17.69
C LEU A 145 13.85 -8.13 -17.44
N GLU A 146 14.23 -9.38 -17.72
CA GLU A 146 15.61 -9.84 -17.60
C GLU A 146 16.57 -8.99 -18.45
N SER A 147 16.20 -8.71 -19.70
CA SER A 147 17.02 -7.91 -20.62
C SER A 147 17.29 -6.52 -20.06
N ILE A 148 16.28 -5.88 -19.47
CA ILE A 148 16.41 -4.57 -18.82
C ILE A 148 17.33 -4.67 -17.59
N ILE A 149 17.09 -5.67 -16.72
CA ILE A 149 17.86 -5.86 -15.49
C ILE A 149 19.35 -6.05 -15.81
N ARG A 150 19.67 -6.90 -16.79
CA ARG A 150 21.06 -7.14 -17.23
C ARG A 150 21.68 -5.90 -17.87
N ALA A 151 21.02 -5.31 -18.87
CA ALA A 151 21.57 -4.19 -19.63
C ALA A 151 21.80 -2.93 -18.78
N ARG A 152 21.04 -2.78 -17.69
CA ARG A 152 21.11 -1.61 -16.80
C ARG A 152 21.77 -1.92 -15.46
N ALA A 153 22.33 -3.11 -15.26
CA ALA A 153 22.97 -3.54 -14.01
C ALA A 153 22.09 -3.25 -12.77
N VAL A 154 20.81 -3.57 -12.86
CA VAL A 154 19.82 -3.29 -11.81
C VAL A 154 20.17 -4.08 -10.55
N VAL A 155 20.19 -3.38 -9.40
CA VAL A 155 20.49 -3.97 -8.09
C VAL A 155 19.24 -4.19 -7.24
N SER A 156 18.18 -3.42 -7.48
CA SER A 156 16.92 -3.54 -6.74
C SER A 156 15.74 -3.55 -7.71
N VAL A 157 14.82 -4.49 -7.53
CA VAL A 157 13.59 -4.59 -8.33
C VAL A 157 12.39 -4.34 -7.44
N ILE A 158 11.61 -3.32 -7.76
CA ILE A 158 10.35 -2.97 -7.10
C ILE A 158 9.19 -3.37 -8.01
N ILE A 159 8.48 -4.41 -7.62
CA ILE A 159 7.36 -4.97 -8.38
C ILE A 159 6.09 -4.34 -7.86
N THR A 160 5.50 -3.42 -8.63
CA THR A 160 4.22 -2.77 -8.30
C THR A 160 3.09 -3.19 -9.26
N THR A 161 3.47 -3.83 -10.36
CA THR A 161 2.55 -4.39 -11.36
C THR A 161 1.62 -5.43 -10.75
N SER A 162 0.32 -5.19 -10.85
CA SER A 162 -0.73 -6.17 -10.54
C SER A 162 -1.87 -5.99 -11.53
N LEU A 163 -2.60 -7.08 -11.79
CA LEU A 163 -3.97 -6.95 -12.26
C LEU A 163 -4.82 -6.38 -11.12
N LEU A 164 -5.67 -5.41 -11.44
CA LEU A 164 -6.64 -4.82 -10.54
C LEU A 164 -7.86 -4.48 -11.38
N ASP A 165 -8.79 -5.43 -11.45
CA ASP A 165 -10.06 -5.26 -12.14
C ASP A 165 -11.13 -5.94 -11.29
N THR A 166 -11.98 -5.12 -10.69
CA THR A 166 -13.06 -5.56 -9.81
C THR A 166 -14.35 -5.81 -10.57
N ASN A 167 -14.36 -5.72 -11.90
CA ASN A 167 -15.51 -6.07 -12.74
C ASN A 167 -15.47 -7.53 -13.23
N GLN A 168 -14.56 -8.32 -12.67
CA GLN A 168 -14.41 -9.73 -13.00
C GLN A 168 -15.56 -10.54 -12.42
N ASN A 169 -16.17 -11.40 -13.24
CA ASN A 169 -17.22 -12.32 -12.80
C ASN A 169 -16.77 -13.78 -12.82
N THR A 170 -15.62 -14.07 -13.43
CA THR A 170 -15.06 -15.42 -13.57
C THR A 170 -13.69 -15.49 -12.88
N PRO A 171 -13.47 -16.41 -11.93
CA PRO A 171 -12.19 -16.51 -11.21
C PRO A 171 -11.00 -16.83 -12.11
N GLU A 172 -11.16 -17.76 -13.04
CA GLU A 172 -10.13 -18.12 -14.02
C GLU A 172 -10.47 -17.52 -15.40
N PRO A 173 -9.47 -17.12 -16.18
CA PRO A 173 -8.03 -17.23 -15.95
C PRO A 173 -7.43 -16.06 -15.14
N TYR A 174 -8.26 -15.21 -14.51
CA TYR A 174 -7.77 -14.01 -13.83
C TYR A 174 -6.78 -14.32 -12.70
N ILE A 175 -7.11 -15.29 -11.86
CA ILE A 175 -6.28 -15.72 -10.72
C ILE A 175 -4.97 -16.34 -11.22
N SER A 176 -5.04 -17.36 -12.08
CA SER A 176 -3.84 -18.02 -12.65
C SER A 176 -2.92 -17.00 -13.34
N LYS A 177 -3.46 -16.13 -14.19
CA LYS A 177 -2.68 -15.07 -14.86
C LYS A 177 -2.05 -14.10 -13.87
N SER A 178 -2.73 -13.75 -12.77
CA SER A 178 -2.17 -12.88 -11.72
C SER A 178 -0.98 -13.52 -11.01
N VAL A 179 -1.00 -14.84 -10.81
CA VAL A 179 0.11 -15.62 -10.25
C VAL A 179 1.27 -15.67 -11.25
N ASP A 180 1.01 -15.98 -12.51
CA ASP A 180 2.05 -16.10 -13.53
C ASP A 180 2.83 -14.80 -13.74
N ILE A 181 2.12 -13.67 -13.83
CA ILE A 181 2.73 -12.34 -13.96
C ILE A 181 3.66 -12.02 -12.78
N ALA A 182 3.24 -12.39 -11.57
CA ALA A 182 4.04 -12.20 -10.37
C ALA A 182 5.31 -13.05 -10.39
N LEU A 183 5.19 -14.32 -10.75
CA LEU A 183 6.33 -15.25 -10.82
C LEU A 183 7.29 -14.89 -11.96
N ALA A 184 6.80 -14.38 -13.09
CA ALA A 184 7.61 -13.89 -14.20
C ALA A 184 8.65 -12.86 -13.73
N SER A 185 8.24 -11.89 -12.92
CA SER A 185 9.16 -10.88 -12.37
C SER A 185 10.23 -11.48 -11.44
N LEU A 186 9.88 -12.49 -10.63
CA LEU A 186 10.85 -13.17 -9.76
C LEU A 186 11.83 -14.06 -10.55
N ARG A 187 11.35 -14.72 -11.61
CA ARG A 187 12.18 -15.49 -12.53
C ARG A 187 13.22 -14.60 -13.23
N ALA A 188 12.78 -13.46 -13.78
CA ALA A 188 13.67 -12.47 -14.38
C ALA A 188 14.77 -12.02 -13.41
N ALA A 189 14.38 -11.62 -12.19
CA ALA A 189 15.33 -11.19 -11.16
C ALA A 189 16.33 -12.31 -10.77
N SER A 190 15.87 -13.56 -10.67
CA SER A 190 16.70 -14.72 -10.28
C SER A 190 17.73 -15.10 -11.33
N ARG A 191 17.49 -14.79 -12.61
CA ARG A 191 18.48 -15.01 -13.67
C ARG A 191 19.57 -13.93 -13.71
N CYS A 192 19.45 -12.87 -12.91
CA CYS A 192 20.37 -11.73 -12.90
C CYS A 192 21.18 -11.63 -11.59
N PRO A 193 22.46 -12.03 -11.57
CA PRO A 193 23.28 -12.05 -10.35
C PRO A 193 23.51 -10.69 -9.68
N ALA A 194 23.34 -9.58 -10.43
CA ALA A 194 23.50 -8.23 -9.90
C ALA A 194 22.36 -7.81 -8.96
N VAL A 195 21.21 -8.48 -9.02
CA VAL A 195 20.05 -8.18 -8.17
C VAL A 195 20.36 -8.58 -6.73
N GLN A 196 20.17 -7.64 -5.81
CA GLN A 196 20.44 -7.78 -4.37
C GLN A 196 19.14 -7.74 -3.53
N SER A 197 18.09 -7.10 -4.05
CA SER A 197 16.80 -7.00 -3.36
C SER A 197 15.63 -6.99 -4.32
N VAL A 198 14.57 -7.72 -3.98
CA VAL A 198 13.26 -7.65 -4.65
C VAL A 198 12.21 -7.27 -3.62
N VAL A 199 11.47 -6.20 -3.91
CA VAL A 199 10.39 -5.69 -3.05
C VAL A 199 9.09 -5.67 -3.84
N VAL A 200 8.03 -6.25 -3.28
CA VAL A 200 6.72 -6.34 -3.95
C VAL A 200 5.69 -5.49 -3.23
N THR A 201 5.00 -4.63 -3.98
CA THR A 201 3.75 -4.02 -3.52
C THR A 201 2.64 -5.08 -3.53
N SER A 202 2.20 -5.47 -2.35
CA SER A 202 1.09 -6.38 -2.09
C SER A 202 -0.07 -5.59 -1.46
N SER A 203 -1.13 -6.29 -1.07
CA SER A 203 -2.37 -5.66 -0.61
C SER A 203 -2.80 -6.24 0.74
N ALA A 204 -3.45 -5.42 1.57
CA ALA A 204 -4.16 -5.87 2.75
C ALA A 204 -5.18 -6.99 2.43
N TRP A 205 -5.79 -6.96 1.24
CA TRP A 205 -6.71 -7.99 0.76
C TRP A 205 -6.08 -9.36 0.51
N ALA A 206 -4.74 -9.45 0.46
CA ALA A 206 -4.06 -10.74 0.50
C ALA A 206 -4.11 -11.41 1.88
N MET A 207 -4.41 -10.63 2.94
CA MET A 207 -4.44 -11.06 4.34
C MET A 207 -5.84 -11.44 4.80
N ALA A 208 -6.83 -10.58 4.53
CA ALA A 208 -8.19 -10.76 5.03
C ALA A 208 -9.21 -9.98 4.20
N THR A 209 -10.46 -10.43 4.27
CA THR A 209 -11.63 -9.71 3.74
C THR A 209 -12.09 -8.71 4.81
N PRO A 210 -12.32 -7.43 4.47
CA PRO A 210 -12.71 -6.44 5.47
C PRO A 210 -14.13 -6.68 6.01
N HIS A 211 -14.23 -6.99 7.31
CA HIS A 211 -15.49 -7.07 8.05
C HIS A 211 -15.62 -5.94 9.06
N VAL A 212 -16.78 -5.28 9.09
CA VAL A 212 -17.05 -4.18 10.04
C VAL A 212 -17.53 -4.74 11.37
N ASN A 213 -17.09 -4.12 12.47
CA ASN A 213 -17.42 -4.51 13.84
C ASN A 213 -17.01 -5.94 14.24
N VAL A 214 -16.15 -6.60 13.44
CA VAL A 214 -15.57 -7.91 13.75
C VAL A 214 -14.12 -7.71 14.20
N ARG A 215 -13.80 -8.25 15.40
CA ARG A 215 -12.44 -8.24 15.92
C ARG A 215 -11.65 -9.39 15.31
N GLU A 216 -10.59 -9.05 14.61
CA GLU A 216 -9.64 -10.00 14.04
C GLU A 216 -8.22 -9.54 14.36
N ALA A 217 -7.30 -10.48 14.46
CA ALA A 217 -5.91 -10.22 14.74
C ALA A 217 -5.05 -10.83 13.64
N LEU A 218 -4.42 -9.98 12.82
CA LEU A 218 -3.58 -10.39 11.71
C LEU A 218 -2.11 -10.50 12.12
N THR A 219 -1.48 -11.51 11.53
CA THR A 219 -0.08 -11.88 11.65
C THR A 219 0.53 -12.07 10.25
N ALA A 220 1.85 -12.19 10.15
CA ALA A 220 2.53 -12.41 8.87
C ALA A 220 2.36 -13.82 8.32
N SER A 221 1.84 -14.76 9.09
CA SER A 221 1.49 -16.08 8.55
C SER A 221 0.16 -16.05 7.80
N ASP A 222 -0.69 -15.05 8.04
CA ASP A 222 -2.07 -15.09 7.57
C ASP A 222 -2.18 -14.86 6.06
N TYR A 223 -3.25 -15.40 5.49
CA TYR A 223 -3.68 -15.19 4.13
C TYR A 223 -5.20 -15.15 4.12
N ASN A 224 -5.77 -14.53 3.10
CA ASN A 224 -7.21 -14.43 2.96
C ASN A 224 -7.83 -15.78 2.54
N GLU A 225 -7.91 -16.72 3.48
CA GLU A 225 -8.49 -18.05 3.27
C GLU A 225 -9.99 -17.99 2.98
N GLU A 226 -10.69 -16.98 3.51
CA GLU A 226 -12.09 -16.72 3.20
C GLU A 226 -12.27 -16.44 1.70
N ALA A 227 -11.50 -15.49 1.15
CA ALA A 227 -11.60 -15.18 -0.27
C ALA A 227 -11.21 -16.39 -1.13
N ILE A 228 -10.17 -17.14 -0.75
CA ILE A 228 -9.76 -18.36 -1.46
C ILE A 228 -10.88 -19.42 -1.45
N GLY A 229 -11.57 -19.59 -0.32
CA GLY A 229 -12.64 -20.57 -0.16
C GLY A 229 -13.92 -20.20 -0.89
N LEU A 230 -14.28 -18.91 -0.90
CA LEU A 230 -15.54 -18.43 -1.48
C LEU A 230 -15.47 -18.12 -2.98
N VAL A 231 -14.28 -17.92 -3.56
CA VAL A 231 -14.18 -17.38 -4.94
C VAL A 231 -14.80 -18.28 -6.02
N TYR A 232 -14.86 -19.59 -5.78
CA TYR A 232 -15.49 -20.57 -6.66
C TYR A 232 -16.90 -20.98 -6.21
N ASP A 233 -17.46 -20.32 -5.20
CA ASP A 233 -18.81 -20.60 -4.70
C ASP A 233 -19.86 -19.96 -5.62
N ASP A 234 -20.73 -20.78 -6.20
CA ASP A 234 -21.82 -20.34 -7.06
C ASP A 234 -22.93 -19.63 -6.29
N ALA A 235 -22.99 -19.75 -4.96
CA ALA A 235 -23.89 -18.98 -4.11
C ALA A 235 -23.55 -17.48 -4.09
N VAL A 236 -22.32 -17.09 -4.49
CA VAL A 236 -21.92 -15.69 -4.61
C VAL A 236 -22.46 -15.12 -5.92
N THR A 237 -23.65 -14.53 -5.86
CA THR A 237 -24.41 -14.03 -7.02
C THR A 237 -24.27 -12.53 -7.25
N ASP A 238 -23.90 -11.73 -6.24
CA ASP A 238 -23.69 -10.28 -6.41
C ASP A 238 -22.42 -10.02 -7.24
N PRO A 239 -22.53 -9.42 -8.45
CA PRO A 239 -21.38 -9.24 -9.35
C PRO A 239 -20.29 -8.34 -8.77
N THR A 240 -20.67 -7.31 -8.01
CA THR A 240 -19.72 -6.38 -7.40
C THR A 240 -18.89 -7.08 -6.33
N TYR A 241 -19.53 -7.77 -5.41
CA TYR A 241 -18.87 -8.57 -4.38
C TYR A 241 -18.04 -9.70 -5.00
N ARG A 242 -18.55 -10.40 -6.02
CA ARG A 242 -17.80 -11.43 -6.77
C ARG A 242 -16.50 -10.87 -7.33
N GLY A 243 -16.52 -9.69 -7.93
CA GLY A 243 -15.33 -9.05 -8.48
C GLY A 243 -14.30 -8.68 -7.43
N PHE A 244 -14.72 -8.13 -6.28
CA PHE A 244 -13.83 -7.91 -5.14
C PHE A 244 -13.22 -9.23 -4.64
N LEU A 245 -14.04 -10.26 -4.47
CA LEU A 245 -13.63 -11.57 -4.00
C LEU A 245 -12.57 -12.21 -4.91
N ILE A 246 -12.74 -12.11 -6.24
CA ILE A 246 -11.76 -12.59 -7.22
C ILE A 246 -10.42 -11.85 -7.07
N VAL A 247 -10.44 -10.52 -6.91
CA VAL A 247 -9.23 -9.73 -6.70
C VAL A 247 -8.55 -10.06 -5.37
N MET A 248 -9.32 -10.25 -4.29
CA MET A 248 -8.80 -10.65 -2.98
C MET A 248 -8.14 -12.02 -3.04
N ALA A 249 -8.81 -13.02 -3.61
CA ALA A 249 -8.29 -14.37 -3.80
C ALA A 249 -7.04 -14.39 -4.69
N ALA A 250 -7.04 -13.61 -5.78
CA ALA A 250 -5.88 -13.45 -6.65
C ALA A 250 -4.67 -12.87 -5.88
N ASN A 251 -4.88 -11.84 -5.04
CA ASN A 251 -3.81 -11.26 -4.23
C ASN A 251 -3.26 -12.22 -3.18
N ALA A 252 -4.12 -13.02 -2.55
CA ALA A 252 -3.72 -14.06 -1.60
C ALA A 252 -2.91 -15.18 -2.28
N LYS A 253 -3.44 -15.77 -3.35
CA LYS A 253 -2.78 -16.85 -4.12
C LYS A 253 -1.46 -16.40 -4.74
N LYS A 254 -1.43 -15.25 -5.41
CA LYS A 254 -0.21 -14.59 -5.91
C LYS A 254 0.80 -14.43 -4.78
N GLY A 255 0.33 -13.99 -3.63
CA GLY A 255 1.17 -13.76 -2.47
C GLY A 255 1.80 -15.03 -1.91
N ARG A 256 1.09 -16.16 -1.93
CA ARG A 256 1.60 -17.46 -1.48
C ARG A 256 2.62 -18.02 -2.48
N ALA A 257 2.27 -18.02 -3.77
CA ALA A 257 3.13 -18.49 -4.84
C ALA A 257 4.49 -17.78 -4.89
N MET A 258 4.53 -16.46 -4.64
CA MET A 258 5.80 -15.72 -4.56
C MET A 258 6.70 -16.19 -3.40
N TRP A 259 6.12 -16.48 -2.23
CA TRP A 259 6.88 -17.01 -1.09
C TRP A 259 7.32 -18.45 -1.32
N ASP A 260 6.48 -19.26 -1.95
CA ASP A 260 6.82 -20.63 -2.35
C ASP A 260 8.02 -20.62 -3.31
N PHE A 261 7.99 -19.75 -4.32
CA PHE A 261 9.12 -19.55 -5.23
C PHE A 261 10.41 -19.20 -4.48
N VAL A 262 10.37 -18.26 -3.54
CA VAL A 262 11.58 -17.85 -2.78
C VAL A 262 12.11 -18.99 -1.91
N ARG A 263 11.21 -19.74 -1.25
CA ARG A 263 11.57 -20.89 -0.42
C ARG A 263 12.22 -22.02 -1.24
N GLU A 264 11.67 -22.30 -2.42
CA GLU A 264 12.08 -23.39 -3.30
C GLU A 264 13.36 -23.06 -4.07
N THR A 265 13.45 -21.86 -4.63
CA THR A 265 14.59 -21.45 -5.48
C THR A 265 15.76 -20.86 -4.72
N LYS A 266 15.53 -20.39 -3.48
CA LYS A 266 16.54 -19.79 -2.60
C LYS A 266 17.42 -18.76 -3.32
N PRO A 267 16.83 -17.70 -3.89
CA PRO A 267 17.57 -16.71 -4.67
C PRO A 267 18.60 -15.98 -3.80
N SER A 268 19.65 -15.44 -4.43
CA SER A 268 20.70 -14.69 -3.73
C SER A 268 20.25 -13.31 -3.23
N TRP A 269 19.15 -12.78 -3.75
CA TRP A 269 18.58 -11.49 -3.36
C TRP A 269 17.65 -11.59 -2.16
N ARG A 270 17.57 -10.52 -1.37
CA ARG A 270 16.60 -10.40 -0.27
C ARG A 270 15.20 -10.15 -0.81
N PHE A 271 14.19 -10.79 -0.22
CA PHE A 271 12.80 -10.63 -0.61
C PHE A 271 11.98 -9.95 0.48
N ASN A 272 11.16 -8.95 0.13
CA ASN A 272 10.21 -8.33 1.04
C ASN A 272 8.88 -8.04 0.33
N LYS A 273 7.76 -8.12 1.04
CA LYS A 273 6.44 -7.72 0.53
C LYS A 273 5.84 -6.63 1.41
N LEU A 274 5.35 -5.55 0.81
CA LEU A 274 4.60 -4.52 1.51
C LEU A 274 3.11 -4.74 1.31
N LEU A 275 2.39 -5.01 2.39
CA LEU A 275 0.94 -5.14 2.45
C LEU A 275 0.36 -3.74 2.63
N VAL A 276 -0.10 -3.16 1.53
CA VAL A 276 -0.64 -1.80 1.51
C VAL A 276 -2.17 -1.88 1.61
N ASP A 277 -2.75 -1.09 2.51
CA ASP A 277 -4.21 -0.90 2.60
C ASP A 277 -4.62 0.34 1.78
N THR A 278 -5.77 0.93 2.08
CA THR A 278 -6.33 2.08 1.37
C THR A 278 -5.31 3.21 1.35
N THR A 279 -4.77 3.51 0.18
CA THR A 279 -3.71 4.49 0.08
C THR A 279 -4.29 5.84 -0.30
N PHE A 280 -3.98 6.87 0.49
CA PHE A 280 -4.31 8.25 0.18
C PHE A 280 -3.04 9.10 0.13
N GLY A 281 -3.09 10.26 -0.51
CA GLY A 281 -1.98 11.21 -0.47
C GLY A 281 -1.71 11.88 -1.80
N ASN A 282 -0.46 12.27 -2.00
CA ASN A 282 -0.04 13.09 -3.13
C ASN A 282 -0.11 12.34 -4.47
N ILE A 283 -0.58 13.02 -5.52
CA ILE A 283 -0.53 12.55 -6.90
C ILE A 283 0.59 13.33 -7.60
N VAL A 284 1.60 12.63 -8.13
CA VAL A 284 2.81 13.30 -8.65
C VAL A 284 2.53 14.26 -9.80
N SER A 285 1.50 13.97 -10.60
CA SER A 285 0.93 14.88 -11.59
C SER A 285 -0.55 14.59 -11.76
N ALA A 286 -1.41 15.38 -11.09
CA ALA A 286 -2.86 15.25 -11.26
C ALA A 286 -3.32 15.57 -12.70
N THR A 287 -2.56 16.40 -13.43
CA THR A 287 -2.87 16.78 -14.82
C THR A 287 -2.66 15.63 -15.80
N ASP A 288 -1.59 14.85 -15.62
CA ASP A 288 -1.24 13.77 -16.56
C ASP A 288 -1.73 12.39 -16.08
N GLN A 289 -1.80 12.19 -14.76
CA GLN A 289 -2.17 10.91 -14.15
C GLN A 289 -3.66 10.83 -13.77
N GLY A 290 -4.34 11.98 -13.64
CA GLY A 290 -5.68 12.05 -13.08
C GLY A 290 -5.70 11.65 -11.61
N PHE A 291 -6.74 10.91 -11.21
CA PHE A 291 -6.91 10.38 -9.85
C PHE A 291 -7.04 8.85 -9.91
N PRO A 292 -5.94 8.11 -10.09
CA PRO A 292 -5.99 6.66 -10.24
C PRO A 292 -6.31 5.92 -8.94
N SER A 293 -6.96 4.75 -9.05
CA SER A 293 -7.15 3.80 -7.94
C SER A 293 -7.77 4.46 -6.69
N THR A 294 -7.23 4.21 -5.50
CA THR A 294 -7.74 4.72 -4.22
C THR A 294 -7.70 6.24 -4.10
N ALA A 295 -6.86 6.94 -4.89
CA ALA A 295 -6.85 8.40 -4.93
C ALA A 295 -8.17 8.97 -5.51
N SER A 296 -8.85 8.21 -6.37
CA SER A 296 -10.16 8.60 -6.92
C SER A 296 -11.24 8.72 -5.85
N LEU A 297 -11.16 7.90 -4.79
CA LEU A 297 -12.19 7.77 -3.75
C LEU A 297 -12.37 9.05 -2.94
N VAL A 298 -11.37 9.93 -2.93
CA VAL A 298 -11.39 11.20 -2.21
C VAL A 298 -11.35 12.40 -3.15
N ASN A 299 -11.61 12.18 -4.45
CA ASN A 299 -11.64 13.23 -5.46
C ASN A 299 -12.96 14.02 -5.44
N GLY A 300 -13.27 14.62 -4.29
CA GLY A 300 -14.45 15.45 -4.07
C GLY A 300 -15.64 14.73 -3.45
N PRO A 301 -16.75 15.45 -3.23
CA PRO A 301 -17.89 14.97 -2.46
C PRO A 301 -18.53 13.70 -3.01
N GLU A 302 -18.84 13.68 -4.32
CA GLU A 302 -19.53 12.55 -4.93
C GLU A 302 -18.69 11.27 -4.94
N ALA A 303 -17.37 11.40 -5.12
CA ALA A 303 -16.47 10.25 -5.08
C ALA A 303 -16.41 9.63 -3.68
N ALA A 304 -16.28 10.47 -2.63
CA ALA A 304 -16.27 10.01 -1.25
C ALA A 304 -17.61 9.38 -0.85
N ARG A 305 -18.72 9.98 -1.30
CA ARG A 305 -20.07 9.43 -1.11
C ARG A 305 -20.22 8.06 -1.75
N SER A 306 -19.90 7.93 -3.04
CA SER A 306 -19.98 6.66 -3.77
C SER A 306 -19.10 5.56 -3.14
N ALA A 307 -17.89 5.94 -2.73
CA ALA A 307 -16.97 5.04 -2.05
C ALA A 307 -17.52 4.55 -0.70
N SER A 308 -18.30 5.38 0.02
CA SER A 308 -18.93 4.98 1.29
C SER A 308 -19.96 3.85 1.20
N PHE A 309 -20.50 3.60 0.00
CA PHE A 309 -21.43 2.49 -0.25
C PHE A 309 -20.73 1.25 -0.79
N SER A 310 -19.48 1.36 -1.24
CA SER A 310 -18.79 0.29 -1.98
C SER A 310 -17.56 -0.26 -1.25
N LEU A 311 -16.95 0.51 -0.35
CA LEU A 311 -15.76 0.11 0.39
C LEU A 311 -16.04 0.21 1.89
N THR A 312 -15.93 -0.91 2.60
CA THR A 312 -16.08 -0.93 4.05
C THR A 312 -14.92 -0.22 4.76
N PRO A 313 -15.17 0.40 5.93
CA PRO A 313 -14.14 0.91 6.82
C PRO A 313 -13.00 -0.11 7.05
N GLN A 314 -11.76 0.32 6.82
CA GLN A 314 -10.54 -0.49 6.97
C GLN A 314 -9.34 0.40 7.37
N TRP A 315 -8.11 -0.07 7.20
CA TRP A 315 -6.93 0.78 7.42
C TRP A 315 -6.69 1.69 6.21
N PHE A 316 -6.00 2.81 6.45
CA PHE A 316 -5.42 3.63 5.40
C PHE A 316 -3.97 3.96 5.71
N VAL A 317 -3.24 4.35 4.68
CA VAL A 317 -1.84 4.78 4.76
C VAL A 317 -1.57 5.92 3.78
N ASP A 318 -0.65 6.81 4.15
CA ASP A 318 -0.17 7.86 3.27
C ASP A 318 0.75 7.24 2.19
N VAL A 319 0.56 7.61 0.93
CA VAL A 319 1.36 7.15 -0.20
C VAL A 319 2.85 7.51 -0.05
N GLU A 320 3.18 8.60 0.62
CA GLU A 320 4.56 8.98 0.92
C GLU A 320 5.19 8.01 1.93
N ASP A 321 4.43 7.57 2.94
CA ASP A 321 4.90 6.57 3.90
C ASP A 321 5.05 5.20 3.22
N VAL A 322 4.14 4.82 2.31
CA VAL A 322 4.28 3.63 1.47
C VAL A 322 5.57 3.71 0.64
N ALA A 323 5.85 4.87 0.03
CA ALA A 323 7.06 5.07 -0.76
C ALA A 323 8.33 4.93 0.08
N MET A 324 8.37 5.55 1.27
CA MET A 324 9.48 5.42 2.21
C MET A 324 9.72 3.98 2.66
N LEU A 325 8.66 3.21 2.91
CA LEU A 325 8.78 1.80 3.28
C LEU A 325 9.35 0.94 2.14
N HIS A 326 9.02 1.25 0.87
CA HIS A 326 9.65 0.56 -0.27
C HIS A 326 11.14 0.86 -0.36
N VAL A 327 11.55 2.13 -0.15
CA VAL A 327 12.98 2.51 -0.09
C VAL A 327 13.68 1.77 1.04
N ALA A 328 13.10 1.77 2.25
CA ALA A 328 13.66 1.07 3.40
C ALA A 328 13.82 -0.43 3.14
N ALA A 329 12.77 -1.10 2.65
CA ALA A 329 12.75 -2.54 2.38
C ALA A 329 13.74 -2.95 1.29
N ALA A 330 14.01 -2.07 0.31
CA ALA A 330 15.01 -2.33 -0.72
C ALA A 330 16.45 -2.12 -0.20
N THR A 331 16.67 -1.09 0.62
CA THR A 331 18.03 -0.54 0.85
C THR A 331 18.64 -0.92 2.18
N ARG A 332 17.86 -1.22 3.22
CA ARG A 332 18.43 -1.63 4.51
C ARG A 332 18.69 -3.12 4.53
N LEU A 333 19.89 -3.53 4.94
CA LEU A 333 20.32 -4.93 4.93
C LEU A 333 19.67 -5.79 6.02
N ASP A 334 19.20 -5.17 7.11
CA ASP A 334 18.55 -5.85 8.23
C ASP A 334 17.07 -6.23 7.94
N ILE A 335 16.52 -5.79 6.81
CA ILE A 335 15.16 -6.13 6.38
C ILE A 335 15.23 -7.22 5.32
N SER A 336 14.86 -8.45 5.68
CA SER A 336 14.82 -9.56 4.73
C SER A 336 13.77 -10.57 5.13
N SER A 337 13.07 -11.13 4.14
CA SER A 337 12.02 -12.12 4.33
C SER A 337 10.84 -11.59 5.15
N GLU A 338 10.49 -10.31 4.94
CA GLU A 338 9.44 -9.61 5.70
C GLU A 338 8.12 -9.46 4.94
N ARG A 339 7.01 -9.58 5.66
CA ARG A 339 5.68 -9.09 5.23
C ARG A 339 5.36 -7.83 6.04
N ILE A 340 5.50 -6.70 5.37
CA ILE A 340 5.47 -5.35 5.95
C ILE A 340 4.05 -4.79 5.86
N PHE A 341 3.36 -4.61 6.99
CA PHE A 341 2.03 -4.00 7.04
C PHE A 341 2.16 -2.48 7.03
N ALA A 342 1.87 -1.88 5.88
CA ALA A 342 1.85 -0.43 5.72
C ALA A 342 0.48 0.12 6.13
N TYR A 343 0.16 0.02 7.42
CA TYR A 343 -1.16 0.37 7.98
C TYR A 343 -1.03 1.59 8.89
N GLY A 344 -1.46 2.76 8.42
CA GLY A 344 -1.32 4.01 9.16
C GLY A 344 -2.34 4.13 10.28
N ARG A 345 -3.62 4.27 9.91
CA ARG A 345 -4.74 4.40 10.86
C ARG A 345 -5.99 3.76 10.27
N ARG A 346 -6.95 3.41 11.13
CA ARG A 346 -8.30 3.03 10.69
C ARG A 346 -9.09 4.27 10.28
N PHE A 347 -9.94 4.15 9.27
CA PHE A 347 -10.83 5.23 8.84
C PHE A 347 -12.29 4.78 8.85
N THR A 348 -13.17 5.77 8.88
CA THR A 348 -14.56 5.63 8.44
C THR A 348 -14.83 6.70 7.39
N TRP A 349 -15.80 6.49 6.51
CA TRP A 349 -16.21 7.46 5.51
C TRP A 349 -16.83 8.71 6.12
N LYS A 350 -17.50 8.60 7.27
CA LYS A 350 -17.92 9.77 8.04
C LYS A 350 -16.73 10.64 8.46
N ALA A 351 -15.65 10.02 8.94
CA ALA A 351 -14.44 10.74 9.30
C ALA A 351 -13.76 11.37 8.07
N ILE A 352 -13.64 10.63 6.95
CA ILE A 352 -13.09 11.15 5.69
C ILE A 352 -13.92 12.33 5.18
N THR A 353 -15.25 12.17 5.11
CA THR A 353 -16.16 13.21 4.61
C THR A 353 -16.09 14.46 5.48
N GLY A 354 -16.07 14.32 6.80
CA GLY A 354 -15.89 15.45 7.71
C GLY A 354 -14.55 16.18 7.52
N ILE A 355 -13.46 15.45 7.24
CA ILE A 355 -12.17 16.07 6.88
C ILE A 355 -12.28 16.84 5.57
N LEU A 356 -12.87 16.23 4.54
CA LEU A 356 -13.00 16.87 3.24
C LEU A 356 -13.91 18.11 3.28
N GLN A 357 -15.01 18.07 4.03
CA GLN A 357 -15.89 19.21 4.30
C GLN A 357 -15.13 20.38 4.94
N ASN A 358 -14.34 20.09 5.98
CA ASN A 358 -13.52 21.11 6.64
C ASN A 358 -12.47 21.73 5.73
N CYS A 359 -12.03 20.97 4.72
CA CYS A 359 -11.01 21.40 3.79
C CYS A 359 -11.53 22.11 2.54
N ARG A 360 -12.78 21.80 2.14
CA ARG A 360 -13.48 22.44 1.02
C ARG A 360 -14.88 22.87 1.49
N PRO A 361 -14.97 23.84 2.41
CA PRO A 361 -16.24 24.33 2.93
C PRO A 361 -17.12 24.95 1.83
N GLU A 362 -16.53 25.36 0.72
CA GLU A 362 -17.21 25.92 -0.45
C GLU A 362 -17.87 24.88 -1.37
N ALA A 363 -17.52 23.60 -1.25
CA ALA A 363 -18.08 22.56 -2.09
C ALA A 363 -19.49 22.17 -1.63
N GLU A 364 -20.34 21.76 -2.57
CA GLU A 364 -21.64 21.18 -2.23
C GLU A 364 -21.46 19.76 -1.70
N TRP A 365 -21.79 19.56 -0.42
CA TRP A 365 -21.71 18.27 0.24
C TRP A 365 -23.11 17.70 0.42
N THR A 366 -23.31 16.47 -0.03
CA THR A 366 -24.51 15.72 0.32
C THR A 366 -24.34 15.14 1.73
N THR A 367 -25.45 15.01 2.45
CA THR A 367 -25.48 14.40 3.80
C THR A 367 -25.71 12.90 3.77
N ASP A 368 -26.03 12.34 2.61
CA ASP A 368 -26.33 10.92 2.42
C ASP A 368 -25.03 10.11 2.24
N ILE A 369 -24.32 9.95 3.35
CA ILE A 369 -23.26 8.95 3.52
C ILE A 369 -23.84 7.76 4.29
N ASN A 370 -23.27 6.57 4.12
CA ASN A 370 -23.70 5.40 4.86
C ASN A 370 -23.52 5.59 6.39
N GLU A 371 -24.61 5.83 7.11
CA GLU A 371 -24.59 6.04 8.57
C GLU A 371 -24.33 4.74 9.35
N ASP A 372 -24.59 3.58 8.72
CA ASP A 372 -24.41 2.24 9.28
C ASP A 372 -23.09 1.59 8.82
N GLU A 373 -22.09 2.40 8.45
CA GLU A 373 -20.81 1.92 7.91
C GLU A 373 -20.00 1.03 8.87
N GLY A 374 -20.26 1.11 10.17
CA GLY A 374 -19.51 0.39 11.21
C GLY A 374 -18.06 0.83 11.31
N GLU A 375 -17.23 0.03 11.99
CA GLU A 375 -15.81 0.33 12.17
C GLU A 375 -14.92 -0.88 11.92
N CYS A 376 -13.72 -0.65 11.41
CA CYS A 376 -12.68 -1.66 11.38
C CYS A 376 -12.17 -1.94 12.80
N LEU A 377 -12.23 -3.20 13.25
CA LEU A 377 -11.65 -3.62 14.53
C LEU A 377 -10.46 -4.57 14.35
N VAL A 378 -9.94 -4.70 13.13
CA VAL A 378 -8.77 -5.54 12.82
C VAL A 378 -7.52 -4.97 13.51
N GLU A 379 -6.83 -5.79 14.28
CA GLU A 379 -5.54 -5.51 14.90
C GLU A 379 -4.42 -6.22 14.14
N CYS A 380 -3.26 -5.58 14.01
CA CYS A 380 -2.07 -6.21 13.45
C CYS A 380 -1.09 -6.48 14.59
N LEU A 381 -1.00 -7.74 14.99
CA LEU A 381 -0.13 -8.16 16.09
C LEU A 381 1.30 -8.18 15.58
N THR A 382 2.05 -7.09 15.79
CA THR A 382 3.46 -7.03 15.39
C THR A 382 4.37 -6.62 16.53
N ARG A 383 5.60 -7.15 16.51
CA ARG A 383 6.53 -7.01 17.63
C ARG A 383 7.29 -5.67 17.62
N GLU A 384 7.55 -5.02 16.48
CA GLU A 384 8.56 -3.92 16.43
C GLU A 384 8.39 -2.87 15.30
N ALA A 385 7.31 -2.09 15.30
CA ALA A 385 7.11 -0.96 14.37
C ALA A 385 8.21 0.16 14.34
N PRO A 386 8.94 0.48 15.43
CA PRO A 386 9.82 1.67 15.44
C PRO A 386 11.11 1.57 14.59
N LYS A 387 11.53 0.40 14.13
CA LYS A 387 12.90 0.18 13.61
C LYS A 387 13.16 0.72 12.18
N PHE A 388 12.13 1.02 11.40
CA PHE A 388 12.27 1.28 9.95
C PHE A 388 12.58 2.73 9.57
N PHE A 389 12.10 3.69 10.37
CA PHE A 389 12.27 5.12 10.09
C PHE A 389 13.54 5.72 10.71
N ALA A 390 14.29 4.95 11.50
CA ALA A 390 15.36 5.45 12.35
C ALA A 390 16.53 6.19 11.64
N PRO A 391 16.87 5.92 10.35
CA PRO A 391 17.89 6.72 9.64
C PRO A 391 17.33 7.72 8.61
N TRP A 392 16.04 7.68 8.29
CA TRP A 392 15.46 8.53 7.25
C TRP A 392 14.70 9.68 7.89
N ASP A 393 15.44 10.70 8.33
CA ASP A 393 14.84 12.00 8.64
C ASP A 393 14.07 12.48 7.40
N ARG A 394 12.76 12.70 7.55
CA ARG A 394 11.95 13.37 6.53
C ARG A 394 12.72 14.63 6.09
N PRO A 395 12.78 14.97 4.79
CA PRO A 395 13.38 16.23 4.37
C PRO A 395 12.78 17.35 5.22
N LYS A 396 13.66 18.08 5.92
CA LYS A 396 13.28 19.10 6.90
C LYS A 396 12.20 19.98 6.30
N ALA A 397 11.09 20.14 7.02
CA ALA A 397 9.98 21.00 6.62
C ALA A 397 10.52 22.39 6.29
N GLY A 398 10.74 22.67 5.00
CA GLY A 398 11.52 23.84 4.56
C GLY A 398 12.21 23.67 3.20
N GLN A 399 12.53 22.45 2.75
CA GLN A 399 12.83 22.21 1.34
C GLN A 399 11.52 22.12 0.55
N THR A 400 10.93 23.28 0.33
CA THR A 400 9.85 23.45 -0.64
C THR A 400 10.38 23.11 -2.03
N TRP A 401 9.79 22.11 -2.66
CA TRP A 401 9.72 22.00 -4.12
C TRP A 401 9.51 23.41 -4.70
N ARG A 402 10.47 23.93 -5.46
CA ARG A 402 10.34 25.24 -6.11
C ARG A 402 9.10 25.18 -6.99
N ARG A 403 8.05 25.89 -6.55
CA ARG A 403 6.78 26.06 -7.25
C ARG A 403 7.03 26.73 -8.60
N GLN A 404 6.72 26.03 -9.69
CA GLN A 404 6.33 26.68 -10.94
C GLN A 404 4.81 26.58 -11.12
N SER A 405 4.26 27.76 -11.32
CA SER A 405 2.88 28.23 -11.53
C SER A 405 1.96 27.36 -12.39
N GLY A 406 0.69 27.25 -11.97
CA GLY A 406 -0.44 27.05 -12.89
C GLY A 406 -1.60 26.15 -12.44
N ILE A 407 -1.44 25.32 -11.40
CA ILE A 407 -2.42 24.28 -11.03
C ILE A 407 -3.28 24.75 -9.82
N PRO A 408 -4.63 24.55 -9.82
CA PRO A 408 -5.50 25.08 -8.77
C PRO A 408 -5.12 24.60 -7.36
N TYR A 409 -5.05 25.56 -6.45
CA TYR A 409 -4.41 25.53 -5.12
C TYR A 409 -5.02 24.61 -4.03
N ALA A 410 -6.06 23.82 -4.30
CA ALA A 410 -6.89 23.24 -3.22
C ALA A 410 -6.35 21.92 -2.62
N ILE A 411 -5.83 21.00 -3.43
CA ILE A 411 -5.47 19.63 -2.99
C ILE A 411 -4.12 19.58 -2.24
N ILE A 412 -3.19 20.47 -2.57
CA ILE A 412 -1.87 20.54 -1.92
C ILE A 412 -1.95 21.30 -0.58
N SER A 413 -2.94 22.18 -0.42
CA SER A 413 -3.23 22.85 0.86
C SER A 413 -3.87 21.91 1.88
N LEU A 414 -4.53 20.84 1.41
CA LEU A 414 -5.21 19.82 2.21
C LEU A 414 -4.26 19.20 3.24
N TRP A 415 -3.11 18.73 2.76
CA TRP A 415 -2.17 17.95 3.57
C TRP A 415 -1.18 18.80 4.37
N SER A 416 -0.81 19.96 3.83
CA SER A 416 0.02 20.94 4.56
C SER A 416 -0.74 21.65 5.71
N ARG A 417 -2.07 21.76 5.64
CA ARG A 417 -2.93 22.24 6.75
C ARG A 417 -3.28 21.15 7.75
N ILE A 418 -3.53 19.90 7.32
CA ILE A 418 -3.67 18.74 8.22
C ILE A 418 -2.42 18.58 9.11
N ARG A 419 -1.22 18.79 8.55
CA ARG A 419 0.05 18.81 9.30
C ARG A 419 0.14 19.91 10.37
N ARG A 420 -0.57 21.04 10.24
CA ARG A 420 -0.50 22.18 11.16
C ARG A 420 -1.60 22.21 12.23
N ARG A 421 -2.78 21.63 11.98
CA ARG A 421 -3.97 21.89 12.82
C ARG A 421 -4.30 20.81 13.85
N TYR A 422 -3.77 19.58 13.72
CA TYR A 422 -4.07 18.48 14.65
C TYR A 422 -3.09 18.33 15.83
N LEU A 423 -2.22 19.32 16.07
CA LEU A 423 -1.36 19.38 17.26
C LEU A 423 -2.01 20.04 18.49
N PHE A 424 -3.25 20.49 18.43
CA PHE A 424 -3.97 20.97 19.60
C PHE A 424 -5.44 20.59 19.54
N THR A 425 -5.80 19.52 20.24
CA THR A 425 -6.97 19.47 21.15
C THR A 425 -7.04 18.08 21.79
N ASN A 426 -6.45 17.94 22.98
CA ASN A 426 -7.09 17.28 24.12
C ASN A 426 -6.20 17.40 25.36
N GLY A 427 -6.69 18.16 26.34
CA GLY A 427 -6.08 18.31 27.67
C GLY A 427 -6.61 19.56 28.36
N LYS A 428 -7.67 19.41 29.16
CA LYS A 428 -8.10 20.45 30.12
C LYS A 428 -7.02 20.58 31.19
N GLU A 429 -6.51 21.78 31.44
CA GLU A 429 -6.11 22.19 32.79
C GLU A 429 -6.04 23.72 32.94
N LYS A 430 -6.30 24.16 34.18
CA LYS A 430 -6.60 25.52 34.63
C LYS A 430 -5.34 26.37 34.87
N ASN A 431 -5.49 27.68 34.71
CA ASN A 431 -4.83 28.81 35.40
C ASN A 431 -3.30 28.84 35.59
N ALA A 432 -2.68 29.88 35.01
CA ALA A 432 -1.97 30.98 35.70
C ALA A 432 -0.57 31.35 35.14
N ALA A 433 -0.42 32.68 34.99
CA ALA A 433 0.79 33.50 35.12
C ALA A 433 1.85 33.55 33.99
N ARG A 434 2.27 34.81 33.76
CA ARG A 434 3.28 35.34 32.83
C ARG A 434 4.68 34.84 33.16
N GLY A 435 5.50 34.58 32.13
CA GLY A 435 6.96 34.51 32.25
C GLY A 435 7.64 34.02 30.97
N ARG A 436 8.55 34.82 30.41
CA ARG A 436 9.46 34.43 29.32
C ARG A 436 10.44 33.37 29.83
N PHE A 437 10.68 32.29 29.08
CA PHE A 437 12.02 31.79 28.72
C PHE A 437 11.90 30.64 27.71
N THR A 438 13.06 30.35 27.12
CA THR A 438 13.44 29.59 25.94
C THR A 438 13.19 28.08 25.95
N SER A 439 13.19 27.51 24.74
CA SER A 439 13.54 26.12 24.35
C SER A 439 12.85 24.96 25.08
N PHE A 440 12.02 24.21 24.36
CA PHE A 440 11.70 22.76 24.48
C PHE A 440 10.61 22.54 23.40
N GLY A 441 10.57 21.53 22.54
CA GLY A 441 11.11 20.18 22.48
C GLY A 441 10.31 19.51 21.36
N CYS A 442 10.98 18.95 20.36
CA CYS A 442 10.33 18.32 19.22
C CYS A 442 9.83 16.93 19.66
N LEU A 443 8.51 16.72 19.72
CA LEU A 443 7.90 15.41 19.95
C LEU A 443 6.99 15.06 18.78
N SER A 444 7.60 14.31 17.86
CA SER A 444 6.97 13.48 16.84
C SER A 444 6.06 12.43 17.48
N ARG A 445 4.81 12.30 17.02
CA ARG A 445 3.95 11.12 17.22
C ARG A 445 3.48 10.64 15.84
N SER A 446 4.24 9.74 15.23
CA SER A 446 4.02 8.28 15.12
C SER A 446 3.12 7.88 13.94
N VAL A 447 3.77 7.43 12.86
CA VAL A 447 3.21 6.48 11.89
C VAL A 447 3.65 5.09 12.36
N TYR A 448 2.70 4.19 12.62
CA TYR A 448 3.03 2.80 12.94
C TYR A 448 3.12 2.01 11.64
N ALA A 449 4.32 1.83 11.09
CA ALA A 449 4.55 0.80 10.09
C ALA A 449 4.81 -0.51 10.83
N TYR A 450 3.90 -1.47 10.72
CA TYR A 450 3.96 -2.72 11.48
C TYR A 450 4.66 -3.79 10.65
N ILE A 451 5.78 -4.37 11.10
CA ILE A 451 6.58 -5.29 10.30
C ILE A 451 6.80 -6.60 11.04
N LEU A 452 6.70 -7.72 10.32
CA LEU A 452 6.70 -9.07 10.85
C LEU A 452 7.62 -10.00 10.06
N SER A 453 8.68 -10.43 10.74
CA SER A 453 9.52 -11.55 10.37
C SER A 453 8.90 -12.82 10.93
N GLY A 454 8.75 -13.85 10.10
CA GLY A 454 8.51 -15.21 10.55
C GLY A 454 9.72 -16.09 10.20
N PRO A 455 10.20 -16.97 11.09
CA PRO A 455 11.09 -18.04 10.65
C PRO A 455 10.29 -18.97 9.73
N LEU A 456 10.83 -19.25 8.54
CA LEU A 456 10.43 -20.40 7.74
C LEU A 456 10.60 -21.65 8.61
N LYS A 457 9.50 -22.36 8.89
CA LYS A 457 9.56 -23.77 9.29
C LYS A 457 9.52 -24.62 8.04
#